data_AF-A0AAV4YF25-F1
#
_entry.id   AF-A0AAV4YF25-F1
#
_cell.length_a   1.000
_cell.length_b   1.000
_cell.length_c   1.000
_cell.angle_alpha   90.00
_cell.angle_beta   90.00
_cell.angle_gamma   90.00
#
_symmetry.space_group_name_H-M   'P 1'
#
loop_
_entity.id
_entity.type
_entity.pdbx_description
1 polymer ?
#
loop_
_entity_poly.entity_id
_entity_poly.type
_entity_poly.pdbx_seq_one_letter_code
_entity_poly.pdbx_strand_id
1 'polypeptide(L)'
;MVGRRVLKKLLGRVLEKYPGKEGIIRFVELRTEKGNILRSIQRLYPMEPTPNYEQVAPETQKVPEVVTEYPQLNTDSNETVSVSRSGREIKPVKRLDL
;
A
#
# COMPACT_ATOMS: atom_id res chain seq x y z
N MET A 1 17.33 -7.72 -30.27
CA MET A 1 17.94 -6.89 -29.20
C MET A 1 16.84 -6.06 -28.55
N VAL A 2 16.24 -6.52 -27.45
CA VAL A 2 15.11 -5.82 -26.82
C VAL A 2 15.69 -4.65 -26.00
N GLY A 3 15.51 -3.43 -26.50
CA GLY A 3 15.97 -2.22 -25.80
C GLY A 3 15.37 -2.14 -24.41
N ARG A 4 16.22 -2.13 -23.38
CA ARG A 4 15.81 -1.84 -22.00
C ARG A 4 15.29 -0.41 -21.97
N ARG A 5 13.97 -0.24 -21.93
CA ARG A 5 13.33 1.06 -21.67
C ARG A 5 13.69 1.45 -20.24
N VAL A 6 14.69 2.31 -20.10
CA VAL A 6 14.99 2.95 -18.82
C VAL A 6 13.78 3.81 -18.46
N LEU A 7 13.10 3.47 -17.38
CA LEU A 7 12.04 4.28 -16.79
C LEU A 7 12.67 5.58 -16.24
N LYS A 8 12.93 6.56 -17.11
CA LYS A 8 13.35 7.93 -16.74
C LYS A 8 12.26 8.67 -15.91
N LYS A 9 11.14 8.01 -15.62
CA LYS A 9 9.97 8.60 -14.97
C LYS A 9 10.08 8.43 -13.45
N LEU A 10 10.42 9.55 -12.80
CA LEU A 10 10.14 9.90 -11.40
C LEU A 10 10.63 8.87 -10.37
N LEU A 11 11.93 8.89 -10.09
CA LEU A 11 12.45 8.38 -8.83
C LEU A 11 11.94 9.25 -7.69
N GLY A 12 11.62 8.63 -6.56
CA GLY A 12 11.20 9.36 -5.38
C GLY A 12 11.46 8.58 -4.10
N ARG A 13 11.70 9.32 -3.02
CA ARG A 13 11.83 8.76 -1.67
C ARG A 13 10.48 8.84 -0.96
N VAL A 14 10.12 7.80 -0.22
CA VAL A 14 8.91 7.79 0.60
C VAL A 14 9.11 8.75 1.78
N LEU A 15 8.18 9.69 1.96
CA LEU A 15 8.14 10.58 3.12
C LEU A 15 7.15 10.08 4.17
N GLU A 16 5.88 9.97 3.79
CA GLU A 16 4.79 9.56 4.69
C GLU A 16 3.95 8.43 4.07
N LYS A 17 3.36 7.58 4.93
CA LYS A 17 2.51 6.45 4.53
C LYS A 17 1.11 6.64 5.08
N TYR A 18 0.10 6.46 4.23
CA TYR A 18 -1.30 6.60 4.60
C TYR A 18 -1.98 5.22 4.62
N PRO A 19 -2.29 4.68 5.81
CA PRO A 19 -3.06 3.45 5.95
C PRO A 19 -4.52 3.68 5.56
N GLY A 20 -5.13 2.64 4.99
CA GLY A 20 -6.59 2.58 4.86
C GLY A 20 -7.25 2.18 6.18
N LYS A 21 -8.57 1.98 6.12
CA LYS A 21 -9.38 1.57 7.28
C LYS A 21 -8.86 0.31 7.98
N GLU A 22 -8.32 -0.64 7.21
CA GLU A 22 -7.79 -1.91 7.71
C GLU A 22 -6.32 -1.83 8.17
N GLY A 23 -5.75 -0.64 8.31
CA GLY A 23 -4.33 -0.44 8.64
C GLY A 23 -3.36 -0.69 7.48
N ILE A 24 -3.82 -1.27 6.36
CA ILE A 24 -2.99 -1.53 5.17
C ILE A 24 -2.65 -0.22 4.45
N ILE A 25 -1.36 0.02 4.20
CA ILE A 25 -0.88 1.20 3.45
C ILE A 25 -1.42 1.18 2.02
N ARG A 26 -2.17 2.23 1.64
CA ARG A 26 -2.71 2.37 0.28
C ARG A 26 -2.06 3.49 -0.51
N PHE A 27 -1.68 4.57 0.17
CA PHE A 27 -1.04 5.73 -0.44
C PHE A 27 0.24 6.08 0.29
N VAL A 28 1.17 6.68 -0.44
CA VAL A 28 2.39 7.26 0.12
C VAL A 28 2.65 8.62 -0.53
N GLU A 29 3.18 9.54 0.27
CA GLU A 29 3.77 10.77 -0.23
C GLU A 29 5.22 10.50 -0.64
N LEU A 30 5.57 10.89 -1.86
CA LEU A 30 6.90 10.73 -2.43
C LEU A 30 7.56 12.09 -2.66
N ARG A 31 8.78 12.27 -2.18
CA ARG A 31 9.66 13.35 -2.62
C ARG A 31 10.32 12.97 -3.93
N THR A 32 9.95 13.64 -5.00
CA THR A 32 10.64 13.56 -6.30
C THR A 32 11.46 14.82 -6.54
N GLU A 33 12.29 14.84 -7.58
CA GLU A 33 13.03 16.04 -8.00
C GLU A 33 12.11 17.23 -8.30
N LYS A 34 10.89 16.95 -8.78
CA LYS A 34 9.89 17.97 -9.13
C LYS A 34 9.01 18.40 -7.97
N GLY A 35 9.29 17.89 -6.76
CA GLY A 35 8.48 18.14 -5.56
C GLY A 35 7.76 16.90 -5.07
N ASN A 36 6.76 17.12 -4.22
CA ASN A 36 6.05 16.05 -3.55
C ASN A 36 4.87 15.58 -4.39
N ILE A 37 4.66 14.26 -4.45
CA ILE A 37 3.51 13.66 -5.13
C ILE A 37 2.88 12.58 -4.26
N LEU A 38 1.55 12.50 -4.28
CA LEU A 38 0.82 11.40 -3.68
C LEU A 38 0.63 10.27 -4.71
N ARG A 39 0.95 9.03 -4.34
CA ARG A 39 0.76 7.85 -5.19
C ARG A 39 0.23 6.67 -4.41
N SER A 40 -0.57 5.84 -5.08
CA SER A 40 -0.98 4.55 -4.52
C SER A 40 0.19 3.57 -4.56
N ILE A 41 0.30 2.71 -3.54
CA ILE A 41 1.41 1.76 -3.43
C ILE A 41 1.46 0.77 -4.59
N GLN A 42 0.30 0.41 -5.14
CA GLN A 42 0.16 -0.47 -6.31
C GLN A 42 0.80 0.09 -7.59
N ARG A 43 1.06 1.40 -7.64
CA ARG A 43 1.69 2.07 -8.79
C ARG A 43 3.18 2.34 -8.57
N LEU A 44 3.74 1.87 -7.45
CA LEU A 44 5.14 2.03 -7.12
C LEU A 44 5.87 0.72 -7.31
N TYR A 45 7.09 0.82 -7.81
CA TYR A 45 8.00 -0.30 -7.95
C TYR A 45 9.16 -0.06 -6.98
N PRO A 46 9.42 -1.00 -6.06
CA PRO A 46 10.61 -0.94 -5.21
C PRO A 46 11.86 -0.86 -6.09
N MET A 47 12.86 -0.08 -5.66
CA MET A 47 14.15 -0.03 -6.32
C MET A 47 15.22 -0.52 -5.37
N GLU A 48 16.07 -1.41 -5.86
CA GLU A 48 17.24 -1.88 -5.13
C GLU A 48 18.32 -0.79 -5.14
N PRO A 49 18.94 -0.50 -3.99
CA PRO A 49 20.11 0.38 -3.96
C PRO A 49 21.23 -0.27 -4.77
N THR A 50 21.98 0.53 -5.52
CA THR A 50 23.24 0.06 -6.10
C THR A 50 24.23 -0.23 -4.96
N PRO A 51 25.16 -1.19 -5.13
CA PRO A 51 26.06 -1.63 -4.06
C PRO A 51 26.96 -0.52 -3.47
N ASN A 52 27.05 0.63 -4.14
CA ASN A 52 27.78 1.82 -3.68
C ASN A 52 26.92 2.85 -2.94
N TYR A 53 25.69 2.53 -2.55
CA TYR A 53 24.92 3.39 -1.64
C TYR A 53 25.50 3.24 -0.23
N GLU A 54 26.52 4.04 0.09
CA GLU A 54 26.95 4.25 1.47
C GLU A 54 25.74 4.73 2.27
N GLN A 55 25.36 3.94 3.27
CA GLN A 55 24.27 4.24 4.18
C GLN A 55 24.63 5.50 4.97
N VAL A 56 24.22 6.68 4.49
CA VAL A 56 24.09 7.85 5.35
C VAL A 56 22.89 7.57 6.24
N ALA A 57 23.11 6.83 7.32
CA ALA A 57 22.10 6.48 8.29
C ALA A 57 21.50 7.79 8.85
N PRO A 58 20.20 8.06 8.66
CA PRO A 58 19.55 9.05 9.48
C PRO A 58 19.50 8.48 10.90
N GLU A 59 19.97 9.28 11.86
CA GLU A 59 19.96 8.96 13.29
C GLU A 59 18.59 8.38 13.67
N THR A 60 18.60 7.12 14.11
CA THR A 60 17.41 6.36 14.49
C THR A 60 16.68 7.05 15.63
N GLN A 61 15.56 7.71 15.31
CA GLN A 61 14.50 7.89 16.29
C GLN A 61 13.89 6.50 16.56
N LYS A 62 14.06 5.99 17.78
CA LYS A 62 13.49 4.71 18.22
C LYS A 62 11.98 4.74 18.03
N VAL A 63 11.49 4.03 17.01
CA VAL A 63 10.06 3.72 16.85
C VAL A 63 9.81 2.42 17.63
N PRO A 64 8.86 2.36 18.57
CA PRO A 64 8.57 1.11 19.27
C PRO A 64 8.01 0.08 18.29
N GLU A 65 8.55 -1.14 18.39
CA GLU A 65 8.15 -2.33 17.64
C GLU A 65 6.73 -2.74 18.06
N VAL A 66 5.72 -2.31 17.30
CA VAL A 66 4.35 -2.80 17.48
C VAL A 66 4.21 -4.09 16.68
N VAL A 67 4.28 -5.21 17.37
CA VAL A 67 3.90 -6.53 16.85
C VAL A 67 2.41 -6.48 16.52
N THR A 68 2.06 -6.33 15.25
CA THR A 68 0.67 -6.54 14.80
C THR A 68 0.49 -8.02 14.47
N GLU A 69 0.04 -8.79 15.45
CA GLU A 69 -0.61 -10.07 15.20
C GLU A 69 -1.88 -9.82 14.38
N TYR A 70 -1.96 -10.38 13.18
CA TYR A 70 -3.19 -10.38 12.39
C TYR A 70 -4.12 -11.48 12.93
N PRO A 71 -5.38 -11.18 13.32
CA PRO A 71 -6.30 -12.23 13.71
C PRO A 71 -6.68 -13.09 12.49
N GLN A 72 -6.50 -14.40 12.61
CA GLN A 72 -6.98 -15.39 11.65
C GLN A 72 -8.51 -15.50 11.78
N LEU A 73 -9.23 -15.26 10.68
CA LEU A 73 -10.68 -15.45 10.60
C LEU A 73 -11.00 -16.93 10.37
N ASN A 74 -11.47 -17.61 11.42
CA ASN A 74 -12.06 -18.94 11.31
C ASN A 74 -13.41 -18.81 10.58
N THR A 75 -13.55 -19.54 9.47
CA THR A 75 -14.74 -19.50 8.61
C THR A 75 -15.59 -20.75 8.90
N ASP A 76 -16.69 -20.59 9.64
CA ASP A 76 -17.72 -21.63 9.79
C ASP A 76 -19.12 -20.99 9.78
N SER A 77 -19.61 -20.66 8.59
CA SER A 77 -21.04 -20.62 8.27
C SER A 77 -21.24 -20.47 6.75
N ASN A 78 -21.91 -21.46 6.15
CA ASN A 78 -22.31 -21.44 4.74
C ASN A 78 -23.40 -20.37 4.52
N GLU A 79 -23.00 -19.14 4.24
CA GLU A 79 -23.89 -18.08 3.74
C GLU A 79 -23.68 -17.91 2.23
N THR A 80 -24.74 -18.06 1.42
CA THR A 80 -24.66 -17.86 -0.04
C THR A 80 -24.53 -16.37 -0.35
N VAL A 81 -23.29 -15.91 -0.57
CA VAL A 81 -22.98 -14.52 -0.89
C VAL A 81 -23.42 -14.18 -2.31
N SER A 82 -24.29 -13.17 -2.46
CA SER A 82 -24.63 -12.63 -3.77
C SER A 82 -23.48 -11.78 -4.32
N VAL A 83 -22.99 -12.12 -5.51
CA VAL A 83 -21.86 -11.44 -6.16
C VAL A 83 -22.31 -10.65 -7.38
N SER A 84 -21.71 -9.48 -7.57
CA SER A 84 -21.87 -8.65 -8.77
C SER A 84 -21.16 -9.28 -9.97
N ARG A 85 -21.43 -8.77 -11.18
CA ARG A 85 -20.81 -9.24 -12.43
C ARG A 85 -19.27 -9.23 -12.43
N SER A 86 -18.63 -8.40 -11.59
CA SER A 86 -17.17 -8.32 -11.43
C SER A 86 -16.64 -9.14 -10.24
N GLY A 87 -17.49 -9.94 -9.60
CA GLY A 87 -17.13 -10.81 -8.46
C GLY A 87 -17.11 -10.10 -7.10
N ARG A 88 -17.54 -8.83 -7.00
CA ARG A 88 -17.66 -8.15 -5.71
C ARG A 88 -18.90 -8.62 -4.96
N GLU A 89 -18.74 -8.91 -3.68
CA GLU A 89 -19.84 -9.26 -2.78
C GLU A 89 -20.80 -8.07 -2.58
N ILE A 90 -22.09 -8.33 -2.70
CA ILE A 90 -23.15 -7.34 -2.50
C ILE A 90 -23.71 -7.50 -1.09
N LYS A 91 -23.60 -6.44 -0.28
CA LYS A 91 -24.23 -6.36 1.04
C LYS A 91 -25.68 -5.86 0.89
N PRO A 92 -26.70 -6.62 1.35
CA PRO A 92 -28.08 -6.14 1.29
C PRO A 92 -28.25 -4.92 2.19
N VAL A 93 -28.94 -3.90 1.67
CA VAL A 93 -29.26 -2.69 2.44
C VAL A 93 -30.40 -3.01 3.41
N LYS A 94 -30.22 -2.67 4.70
CA LYS A 94 -31.29 -2.74 5.69
C LYS A 94 -32.16 -1.48 5.57
N ARG A 95 -33.46 -1.64 5.35
CA ARG A 95 -34.42 -0.54 5.45
C ARG A 95 -34.65 -0.25 6.94
N LEU A 96 -34.55 1.03 7.33
CA LEU A 96 -35.06 1.49 8.61
C LEU A 96 -36.56 1.71 8.44
N ASP A 97 -37.36 1.07 9.27
CA ASP A 97 -38.77 1.42 9.44
C ASP A 97 -38.81 2.63 10.38
N LEU A 98 -39.26 3.78 9.85
CA LEU A 98 -39.46 5.05 10.58
C LEU A 98 -40.90 5.17 11.07
#